data_AF-A0A520C5N0-F1
#
_entry.id   AF-A0A520C5N0-F1
#
_cell.length_a   1.000
_cell.length_b   1.000
_cell.length_c   1.000
_cell.angle_alpha   90.00
_cell.angle_beta   90.00
_cell.angle_gamma   90.00
#
_symmetry.space_group_name_H-M   'P 1'
#
loop_
_entity.id
_entity.type
_entity.pdbx_description
1 polymer ?
#
loop_
_entity_poly.entity_id
_entity_poly.type
_entity_poly.pdbx_seq_one_letter_code
_entity_poly.pdbx_strand_id
1 'polypeptide(L)'
;MKLREWLDAWSLKGLKIHAGFLDAEFAPNDQDADAAWELYVELLTRTTTQALPQEAGDEVAALKSIHDLFALTRTVLKAPGRRHADGFAKIAIIVLNQKVRPFTAKWHRAHLAGALEASETRATFRTELAALQVDLRHYAGLLSQMAGVEDLTQLQAP
;
A
#
# COMPACT_ATOMS: atom_id res chain seq x y z
N MET A 1 1.58 2.76 22.69
CA MET A 1 2.66 2.99 21.70
C MET A 1 2.28 4.19 20.87
N LYS A 2 3.22 5.07 20.52
CA LYS A 2 2.94 6.21 19.65
C LYS A 2 2.81 5.76 18.19
N LEU A 3 2.07 6.51 17.37
CA LEU A 3 1.96 6.19 15.94
C LEU A 3 3.33 6.20 15.24
N ARG A 4 4.21 7.12 15.61
CA ARG A 4 5.57 7.17 15.05
C ARG A 4 6.32 5.85 15.22
N GLU A 5 6.20 5.24 16.40
CA GLU A 5 6.87 3.98 16.73
C GLU A 5 6.31 2.83 15.88
N TRP A 6 5.00 2.82 15.58
CA TRP A 6 4.39 1.89 14.64
C TRP A 6 4.95 2.05 13.22
N LEU A 7 5.05 3.28 12.72
CA LEU A 7 5.54 3.55 11.37
C LEU A 7 7.03 3.23 11.22
N ASP A 8 7.81 3.49 12.27
CA ASP A 8 9.24 3.19 12.32
C ASP A 8 9.49 1.67 12.34
N ALA A 9 8.66 0.89 13.06
CA ALA A 9 8.75 -0.57 13.09
C ALA A 9 8.61 -1.20 11.70
N TRP A 10 7.81 -0.58 10.82
CA TRP A 10 7.58 -1.03 9.45
C TRP A 10 8.40 -0.28 8.41
N SER A 11 9.42 0.50 8.79
CA SER A 11 10.26 1.26 7.84
C SER A 11 9.48 2.18 6.89
N LEU A 12 8.28 2.63 7.25
CA LEU A 12 7.47 3.58 6.48
C LEU A 12 7.95 5.02 6.72
N LYS A 13 9.24 5.23 6.53
CA LYS A 13 9.92 6.51 6.73
C LYS A 13 9.56 7.50 5.62
N GLY A 14 9.56 8.79 5.97
CA GLY A 14 9.31 9.88 5.01
C GLY A 14 7.84 10.18 4.72
N LEU A 15 6.89 9.47 5.35
CA LEU A 15 5.49 9.85 5.32
C LEU A 15 5.31 11.20 6.05
N LYS A 16 4.75 12.18 5.35
CA LYS A 16 4.42 13.49 5.90
C LYS A 16 3.13 13.38 6.70
N ILE A 17 3.28 13.28 8.01
CA ILE A 17 2.17 13.17 8.96
C ILE A 17 2.24 14.36 9.92
N HIS A 18 1.08 14.91 10.25
CA HIS A 18 0.99 16.04 11.18
C HIS A 18 1.61 15.67 12.55
N ALA A 19 2.47 16.55 13.10
CA ALA A 19 3.26 16.26 14.30
C ALA A 19 2.40 15.86 15.51
N GLY A 20 1.29 16.56 15.74
CA GLY A 20 0.36 16.23 16.83
C GLY A 20 -0.28 14.84 16.72
N PHE A 21 -0.28 14.21 15.53
CA PHE A 21 -0.77 12.85 15.35
C PHE A 21 0.34 11.81 15.47
N LEU A 22 1.57 12.14 15.05
CA LEU A 22 2.74 11.25 15.24
C LEU A 22 3.02 10.96 16.72
N ASP A 23 2.78 11.95 17.58
CA ASP A 23 3.01 11.88 19.02
C ASP A 23 1.78 11.44 19.83
N ALA A 24 0.62 11.27 19.17
CA ALA A 24 -0.59 10.77 19.82
C ALA A 24 -0.45 9.28 20.19
N GLU A 25 -1.10 8.88 21.28
CA GLU A 25 -1.29 7.46 21.56
C GLU A 25 -2.08 6.82 20.43
N PHE A 26 -1.52 5.75 19.88
CA PHE A 26 -2.12 5.01 18.79
C PHE A 26 -2.60 3.66 19.33
N ALA A 27 -3.92 3.54 19.42
CA ALA A 27 -4.63 2.34 19.84
C ALA A 27 -5.76 2.06 18.83
N PRO A 28 -5.52 1.19 17.83
CA PRO A 28 -6.56 0.76 16.90
C PRO A 28 -7.76 0.19 17.65
N ASN A 29 -8.96 0.56 17.22
CA ASN A 29 -10.20 -0.05 17.71
C ASN A 29 -10.64 -1.22 16.82
N ASP A 30 -11.73 -1.90 17.18
CA ASP A 30 -12.23 -3.06 16.41
C ASP A 30 -12.57 -2.70 14.95
N GLN A 31 -13.04 -1.48 14.67
CA GLN A 31 -13.34 -1.04 13.30
C GLN A 31 -12.06 -0.79 12.50
N ASP A 32 -10.99 -0.29 13.14
CA ASP A 32 -9.67 -0.20 12.53
C ASP A 32 -9.11 -1.59 12.23
N ALA A 33 -9.23 -2.52 13.18
CA ALA A 33 -8.73 -3.88 13.06
C ALA A 33 -9.42 -4.63 11.91
N ASP A 34 -10.75 -4.56 11.85
CA ASP A 34 -11.53 -5.17 10.77
C ASP A 34 -11.19 -4.56 9.40
N ALA A 35 -11.08 -3.23 9.31
CA ALA A 35 -10.72 -2.55 8.07
C ALA A 35 -9.32 -2.92 7.61
N ALA A 36 -8.39 -3.01 8.56
CA ALA A 36 -7.02 -3.41 8.32
C ALA A 36 -6.97 -4.86 7.80
N TRP A 37 -7.74 -5.77 8.40
CA TRP A 37 -7.84 -7.15 7.94
C TRP A 37 -8.31 -7.25 6.48
N GLU A 38 -9.39 -6.56 6.12
CA GLU A 38 -9.93 -6.59 4.75
C GLU A 38 -8.88 -6.12 3.72
N LEU A 39 -8.23 -4.97 3.98
CA LEU A 39 -7.23 -4.46 3.05
C LEU A 39 -5.93 -5.29 3.08
N TYR A 40 -5.58 -5.87 4.22
CA TYR A 40 -4.43 -6.76 4.36
C TYR A 40 -4.55 -7.99 3.45
N VAL A 41 -5.72 -8.64 3.45
CA VAL A 41 -6.00 -9.80 2.58
C VAL A 41 -5.89 -9.43 1.10
N GLU A 42 -6.43 -8.27 0.71
CA GLU A 42 -6.28 -7.74 -0.65
C GLU A 42 -4.81 -7.52 -1.01
N LEU A 43 -4.01 -6.92 -0.12
CA LEU A 43 -2.59 -6.72 -0.37
C LEU A 43 -1.82 -8.03 -0.47
N LEU A 44 -2.18 -9.05 0.32
CA LEU A 44 -1.47 -10.33 0.31
C LEU A 44 -1.72 -11.19 -0.94
N THR A 45 -2.93 -11.11 -1.48
CA THR A 45 -3.40 -12.02 -2.54
C THR A 45 -3.24 -11.46 -3.94
N ARG A 46 -2.84 -10.19 -4.05
CA ARG A 46 -2.69 -9.49 -5.34
C ARG A 46 -1.24 -9.43 -5.80
N THR A 47 -1.10 -9.33 -7.12
CA THR A 47 0.19 -9.05 -7.80
C THR A 47 0.82 -7.71 -7.40
N THR A 48 0.10 -6.83 -6.69
CA THR A 48 0.62 -5.54 -6.20
C THR A 48 1.75 -5.67 -5.19
N THR A 49 1.89 -6.81 -4.52
CA THR A 49 2.94 -7.05 -3.50
C THR A 49 3.93 -8.14 -3.89
N GLN A 50 3.58 -8.97 -4.88
CA GLN A 50 4.42 -10.04 -5.40
C GLN A 50 5.40 -9.52 -6.45
N ALA A 51 6.65 -9.99 -6.41
CA ALA A 51 7.64 -9.64 -7.41
C ALA A 51 7.13 -10.04 -8.80
N LEU A 52 7.23 -9.13 -9.77
CA LEU A 52 7.04 -9.45 -11.18
C LEU A 52 8.39 -9.87 -11.74
N PRO A 53 8.62 -11.16 -12.05
CA PRO A 53 9.87 -11.61 -12.62
C PRO A 53 10.20 -10.80 -13.87
N GLN A 54 11.47 -10.47 -14.11
CA GLN A 54 11.87 -9.60 -15.22
C GLN A 54 11.47 -10.14 -16.60
N GLU A 55 11.34 -11.46 -16.70
CA GLU A 55 10.97 -12.21 -17.91
C GLU A 55 9.44 -12.45 -18.04
N ALA A 56 8.64 -12.08 -17.03
CA ALA A 56 7.21 -12.40 -16.97
C ALA A 56 6.33 -11.21 -16.52
N GLY A 57 5.07 -11.27 -16.93
CA GLY A 57 4.04 -10.29 -16.57
C GLY A 57 4.05 -9.02 -17.41
N ASP A 58 2.96 -8.26 -17.28
CA ASP A 58 2.62 -7.09 -18.07
C ASP A 58 2.63 -5.82 -17.19
N GLU A 59 3.41 -4.81 -17.58
CA GLU A 59 3.52 -3.52 -16.88
C GLU A 59 2.16 -2.80 -16.81
N VAL A 60 1.31 -2.98 -17.83
CA VAL A 60 -0.03 -2.37 -17.85
C VAL A 60 -0.92 -3.02 -16.79
N ALA A 61 -0.94 -4.36 -16.73
CA ALA A 61 -1.63 -5.10 -15.68
C ALA A 61 -1.10 -4.75 -14.27
N ALA A 62 0.22 -4.61 -14.11
CA ALA A 62 0.82 -4.21 -12.84
C ALA A 62 0.38 -2.79 -12.42
N LEU A 63 0.45 -1.83 -13.35
CA LEU A 63 0.00 -0.46 -13.13
C LEU A 63 -1.49 -0.41 -12.77
N LYS A 64 -2.32 -1.19 -13.47
CA LYS A 64 -3.75 -1.31 -13.17
C LYS A 64 -3.97 -1.86 -11.76
N SER A 65 -3.25 -2.93 -11.40
CA SER A 65 -3.36 -3.56 -10.08
C SER A 65 -3.05 -2.57 -8.95
N ILE A 66 -2.00 -1.75 -9.12
CA ILE A 66 -1.62 -0.69 -8.16
C ILE A 66 -2.67 0.43 -8.13
N HIS A 67 -3.20 0.84 -9.27
CA HIS A 67 -4.26 1.85 -9.34
C HIS A 67 -5.56 1.39 -8.66
N ASP A 68 -5.92 0.11 -8.77
CA ASP A 68 -7.13 -0.46 -8.18
C ASP A 68 -7.13 -0.37 -6.63
N LEU A 69 -5.97 -0.20 -5.98
CA LEU A 69 -5.87 0.02 -4.53
C LEU A 69 -6.69 1.23 -4.05
N PHE A 70 -6.84 2.27 -4.89
CA PHE A 70 -7.71 3.41 -4.56
C PHE A 70 -9.17 3.00 -4.43
N ALA A 71 -9.66 2.15 -5.33
CA ALA A 71 -11.04 1.68 -5.31
C ALA A 71 -11.27 0.75 -4.13
N LEU A 72 -10.37 -0.21 -3.92
CA LEU A 72 -10.40 -1.14 -2.77
C LEU A 72 -10.44 -0.41 -1.44
N THR A 73 -9.49 0.51 -1.22
CA THR A 73 -9.41 1.25 0.04
C THR A 73 -10.69 2.06 0.29
N ARG A 74 -11.27 2.66 -0.75
CA ARG A 74 -12.56 3.35 -0.63
C ARG A 74 -13.71 2.40 -0.32
N THR A 75 -13.70 1.17 -0.84
CA THR A 75 -14.69 0.16 -0.51
C THR A 75 -14.61 -0.19 0.97
N VAL A 76 -13.41 -0.49 1.48
CA VAL A 76 -13.17 -0.79 2.90
C VAL A 76 -13.61 0.39 3.78
N LEU A 77 -13.18 1.62 3.48
CA LEU A 77 -13.53 2.80 4.27
C LEU A 77 -15.02 3.13 4.32
N LYS A 78 -15.78 2.72 3.29
CA LYS A 78 -17.22 3.00 3.18
C LYS A 78 -18.08 1.82 3.62
N ALA A 79 -17.50 0.70 4.03
CA ALA A 79 -18.28 -0.46 4.45
C ALA A 79 -19.10 -0.12 5.72
N PRO A 80 -20.27 -0.76 5.92
CA PRO A 80 -21.06 -0.57 7.13
C PRO A 80 -20.22 -0.84 8.38
N GLY A 81 -20.35 0.00 9.41
CA GLY A 81 -19.57 -0.16 10.64
C GLY A 81 -18.10 0.27 10.56
N ARG A 82 -17.71 1.07 9.53
CA ARG A 82 -16.34 1.60 9.38
C ARG A 82 -16.20 3.10 9.66
N ARG A 83 -17.25 3.74 10.16
CA ARG A 83 -17.29 5.20 10.40
C ARG A 83 -16.22 5.67 11.41
N HIS A 84 -15.79 4.80 12.33
CA HIS A 84 -14.82 5.10 13.38
C HIS A 84 -13.50 4.36 13.20
N ALA A 85 -13.21 3.84 12.00
CA ALA A 85 -11.90 3.31 11.63
C ALA A 85 -10.90 4.45 11.34
N ASP A 86 -10.76 5.39 12.29
CA ASP A 86 -9.98 6.63 12.12
C ASP A 86 -8.47 6.36 11.99
N GLY A 87 -7.96 5.37 12.70
CA GLY A 87 -6.54 4.99 12.66
C GLY A 87 -6.18 4.40 11.30
N PHE A 88 -6.97 3.43 10.84
CA PHE A 88 -6.86 2.85 9.51
C PHE A 88 -7.00 3.91 8.42
N ALA A 89 -8.06 4.74 8.48
CA ALA A 89 -8.32 5.76 7.46
C ALA A 89 -7.16 6.72 7.27
N LYS A 90 -6.58 7.21 8.37
CA LYS A 90 -5.44 8.13 8.30
C LYS A 90 -4.24 7.48 7.60
N ILE A 91 -3.86 6.28 8.02
CA ILE A 91 -2.71 5.59 7.44
C ILE A 91 -2.97 5.25 5.96
N ALA A 92 -4.13 4.68 5.64
CA ALA A 92 -4.48 4.29 4.29
C ALA A 92 -4.51 5.48 3.33
N ILE A 93 -5.11 6.61 3.73
CA ILE A 93 -5.16 7.84 2.93
C ILE A 93 -3.75 8.41 2.72
N ILE A 94 -2.90 8.37 3.73
CA ILE A 94 -1.51 8.83 3.63
C ILE A 94 -0.71 7.97 2.64
N VAL A 95 -0.76 6.64 2.76
CA VAL A 95 -0.06 5.72 1.86
C VAL A 95 -0.55 5.88 0.42
N LEU A 96 -1.86 5.94 0.21
CA LEU A 96 -2.43 6.15 -1.12
C LEU A 96 -1.98 7.47 -1.76
N ASN A 97 -1.94 8.57 -1.01
CA ASN A 97 -1.61 9.87 -1.58
C ASN A 97 -0.12 10.13 -1.71
N GLN A 98 0.71 9.59 -0.83
CA GLN A 98 2.14 9.90 -0.79
C GLN A 98 3.01 8.84 -1.47
N LYS A 99 2.55 7.58 -1.56
CA LYS A 99 3.28 6.48 -2.20
C LYS A 99 2.63 6.05 -3.51
N VAL A 100 1.34 5.72 -3.48
CA VAL A 100 0.65 5.14 -4.65
C VAL A 100 0.35 6.20 -5.71
N ARG A 101 -0.18 7.38 -5.33
CA ARG A 101 -0.58 8.44 -6.27
C ARG A 101 0.57 8.95 -7.15
N PRO A 102 1.78 9.26 -6.63
CA PRO A 102 2.87 9.74 -7.48
C PRO A 102 3.29 8.68 -8.51
N PHE A 103 3.35 7.40 -8.09
CA PHE A 103 3.67 6.29 -8.99
C PHE A 103 2.64 6.15 -10.10
N THR A 104 1.35 6.06 -9.76
CA THR A 104 0.30 5.88 -10.77
C THR A 104 0.16 7.10 -11.69
N ALA A 105 0.32 8.33 -11.18
CA ALA A 105 0.27 9.53 -12.00
C ALA A 105 1.40 9.57 -13.05
N LYS A 106 2.63 9.22 -12.66
CA LYS A 106 3.77 9.15 -13.57
C LYS A 106 3.54 8.10 -14.65
N TRP A 107 3.24 6.88 -14.25
CA TRP A 107 3.21 5.74 -15.15
C TRP A 107 1.94 5.66 -16.00
N HIS A 108 0.82 6.21 -15.52
CA HIS A 108 -0.36 6.39 -16.35
C HIS A 108 -0.10 7.34 -17.53
N ARG A 109 0.60 8.46 -17.29
CA ARG A 109 1.01 9.37 -18.38
C ARG A 109 1.95 8.66 -19.36
N ALA A 110 2.92 7.90 -18.87
CA ALA A 110 3.85 7.14 -19.72
C ALA A 110 3.12 6.08 -20.56
N HIS A 111 2.15 5.37 -19.98
CA HIS A 111 1.31 4.40 -20.68
C HIS A 111 0.50 5.06 -21.81
N LEU A 112 -0.17 6.18 -21.54
CA LEU A 112 -0.93 6.91 -22.56
C LEU A 112 -0.05 7.41 -23.73
N ALA A 113 1.23 7.67 -23.47
CA ALA A 113 2.20 8.06 -24.49
C ALA A 113 2.81 6.86 -25.26
N GLY A 114 2.40 5.62 -24.97
CA GLY A 114 3.01 4.41 -25.54
C GLY A 114 4.44 4.14 -25.08
N ALA A 115 4.92 4.85 -24.05
CA ALA A 115 6.32 4.79 -23.64
C ALA A 115 6.69 3.47 -22.95
N LEU A 116 5.70 2.73 -22.43
CA LEU A 116 5.90 1.41 -21.82
C LEU A 116 6.27 0.31 -22.83
N GLU A 117 6.24 0.56 -24.14
CA GLU A 117 6.75 -0.40 -25.13
C GLU A 117 8.30 -0.37 -25.21
N ALA A 118 8.91 0.76 -24.87
CA ALA A 118 10.36 0.95 -24.92
C ALA A 118 11.06 0.17 -23.78
N SER A 119 12.12 -0.58 -24.11
CA SER A 119 12.84 -1.43 -23.16
C SER A 119 13.41 -0.65 -21.96
N GLU A 120 13.96 0.53 -22.18
CA GLU A 120 14.53 1.39 -21.12
C GLU A 120 13.45 1.89 -20.15
N THR A 121 12.31 2.32 -20.68
CA THR A 121 11.17 2.76 -19.88
C THR A 121 10.60 1.62 -19.05
N ARG A 122 10.51 0.41 -19.61
CA ARG A 122 10.08 -0.80 -18.87
C ARG A 122 11.02 -1.14 -17.73
N ALA A 123 12.34 -1.10 -17.97
CA ALA A 123 13.33 -1.33 -16.92
C ALA A 123 13.18 -0.31 -15.78
N THR A 124 12.95 0.96 -16.12
CA THR A 124 12.70 2.01 -15.13
C THR A 124 11.39 1.77 -14.36
N PHE A 125 10.30 1.40 -15.06
CA PHE A 125 9.02 1.04 -14.44
C PHE A 125 9.19 -0.09 -13.44
N ARG A 126 9.86 -1.18 -13.83
CA ARG A 126 10.08 -2.35 -12.97
C ARG A 126 10.91 -2.02 -11.74
N THR A 127 11.93 -1.18 -11.91
CA THR A 127 12.76 -0.71 -10.78
C THR A 127 11.93 0.08 -9.77
N GLU A 128 11.12 1.03 -10.25
CA GLU A 128 10.25 1.83 -9.37
C GLU A 128 9.10 1.01 -8.77
N LEU A 129 8.57 0.04 -9.53
CA LEU A 129 7.56 -0.88 -9.03
C LEU A 129 8.13 -1.72 -7.90
N ALA A 130 9.34 -2.28 -8.05
CA ALA A 130 9.99 -3.05 -7.00
C ALA A 130 10.19 -2.22 -5.71
N ALA A 131 10.57 -0.95 -5.84
CA ALA A 131 10.67 -0.03 -4.71
C ALA A 131 9.31 0.23 -4.04
N LEU A 132 8.24 0.47 -4.83
CA LEU A 132 6.89 0.62 -4.30
C LEU A 132 6.38 -0.67 -3.63
N GLN A 133 6.72 -1.84 -4.17
CA GLN A 133 6.33 -3.13 -3.60
C GLN A 133 6.94 -3.36 -2.23
N VAL A 134 8.17 -2.88 -1.99
CA VAL A 134 8.77 -2.88 -0.64
C VAL A 134 7.92 -2.03 0.32
N ASP A 135 7.56 -0.81 -0.07
CA ASP A 135 6.70 0.07 0.73
C ASP A 135 5.31 -0.57 0.99
N LEU A 136 4.74 -1.27 0.00
CA LEU A 136 3.44 -1.93 0.14
C LEU A 136 3.50 -3.18 1.01
N ARG A 137 4.60 -3.94 1.01
CA ARG A 137 4.80 -5.07 1.94
C ARG A 137 4.92 -4.58 3.39
N HIS A 138 5.68 -3.51 3.60
CA HIS A 138 5.73 -2.84 4.90
C HIS A 138 4.36 -2.34 5.36
N TYR A 139 3.59 -1.76 4.44
CA TYR A 139 2.22 -1.35 4.73
C TYR A 139 1.33 -2.55 5.08
N ALA A 140 1.43 -3.66 4.36
CA ALA A 140 0.68 -4.88 4.66
C ALA A 140 1.00 -5.41 6.07
N GLY A 141 2.27 -5.45 6.46
CA GLY A 141 2.65 -5.86 7.82
C GLY A 141 2.13 -4.89 8.90
N LEU A 142 2.12 -3.58 8.63
CA LEU A 142 1.46 -2.63 9.53
C LEU A 142 -0.03 -2.95 9.69
N LEU A 143 -0.72 -3.31 8.60
CA LEU A 143 -2.13 -3.70 8.65
C LEU A 143 -2.36 -5.00 9.41
N SER A 144 -1.47 -6.00 9.31
CA SER A 144 -1.61 -7.23 10.12
C SER A 144 -1.46 -6.95 11.61
N GLN A 145 -0.50 -6.09 11.99
CA GLN A 145 -0.36 -5.63 13.36
C GLN A 145 -1.61 -4.86 13.84
N MET A 146 -2.19 -4.01 12.98
CA MET A 146 -3.43 -3.27 13.29
C MET A 146 -4.63 -4.21 13.46
N ALA A 147 -4.71 -5.25 12.63
CA ALA A 147 -5.75 -6.27 12.69
C ALA A 147 -5.56 -7.27 13.85
N GLY A 148 -4.39 -7.27 14.51
CA GLY A 148 -4.09 -8.22 15.59
C GLY A 148 -3.92 -9.66 15.08
N VAL A 149 -3.49 -9.85 13.84
CA VAL A 149 -3.31 -11.16 13.21
C VAL A 149 -1.83 -11.46 12.96
N GLU A 150 -1.51 -12.74 12.73
CA GLU A 150 -0.16 -13.15 12.31
C GLU A 150 0.23 -12.47 10.98
N ASP A 151 1.48 -12.02 10.87
CA ASP A 151 1.98 -11.46 9.63
C ASP A 151 2.41 -12.56 8.63
N LEU A 152 1.52 -12.81 7.68
CA LEU A 152 1.68 -13.71 6.55
C LEU A 152 2.42 -13.10 5.34
N THR A 153 2.94 -11.87 5.42
CA THR A 153 3.69 -11.25 4.30
C THR A 153 4.90 -12.10 3.88
N GLN A 154 5.48 -12.86 4.80
CA GLN A 154 6.60 -13.78 4.54
C GLN A 154 6.20 -15.01 3.71
N LEU A 155 4.91 -15.33 3.58
CA LEU A 155 4.43 -16.44 2.75
C LEU A 155 4.47 -16.12 1.25
N GLN A 156 4.66 -14.85 0.90
CA GLN A 156 4.88 -14.39 -0.46
C GLN A 156 6.33 -14.71 -0.86
N ALA A 157 6.61 -15.99 -1.16
CA ALA A 157 7.93 -16.42 -1.63
C ALA A 157 8.42 -15.57 -2.84
N PRO A 158 9.75 -15.37 -2.97
CA PRO A 158 10.36 -14.54 -4.02
C PRO A 158 10.12 -15.03 -5.45
#